data_AF-A0A4S4LXL4-F1
#
_entry.id   AF-A0A4S4LXL4-F1
#
_cell.length_a   1.000
_cell.length_b   1.000
_cell.length_c   1.000
_cell.angle_alpha   90.00
_cell.angle_beta   90.00
_cell.angle_gamma   90.00
#
_symmetry.space_group_name_H-M   'P 1'
#
loop_
_entity.id
_entity.type
_entity.pdbx_description
1 polymer ?
#
loop_
_entity_poly.entity_id
_entity_poly.type
_entity_poly.pdbx_seq_one_letter_code
_entity_poly.pdbx_strand_id
1 'polypeptide(L)'
;MKLSVIIGSALTLLTSIITVNAVSGVSTFNDVSIDCSDHLILNGFSPSNSQGSNIFAAAMSDLSPLWVGARCEGSQDASKCNGHGSCVDCTGPACPDEEVCGTCFNVKCTGSLDGETSGSCTGNVIKVKIIDACPATHPANYCKIPQFGGTIAPDEACEASGVDALDIATTARGLLSSFQGNLIIDIESTSC
;
A
#
# COMPACT_ATOMS: atom_id res chain seq x y z
N MET A 1 63.23 29.95 22.00
CA MET A 1 61.95 30.00 21.26
C MET A 1 61.34 28.60 21.27
N LYS A 2 60.22 28.40 21.98
CA LYS A 2 59.47 27.14 21.99
C LYS A 2 58.33 27.27 20.98
N LEU A 3 58.33 26.41 19.97
CA LEU A 3 57.28 26.32 18.95
C LEU A 3 56.25 25.30 19.43
N SER A 4 55.08 25.77 19.86
CA SER A 4 53.94 24.91 20.19
C SER A 4 53.15 24.64 18.91
N VAL A 5 53.13 23.38 18.48
CA VAL A 5 52.27 22.91 17.38
C VAL A 5 50.89 22.63 17.94
N ILE A 6 49.89 23.40 17.51
CA ILE A 6 48.47 23.14 17.80
C ILE A 6 47.97 22.15 16.74
N ILE A 7 47.79 20.89 17.12
CA ILE A 7 47.14 19.88 16.28
C ILE A 7 45.63 20.11 16.41
N GLY A 8 45.05 20.77 15.41
CA GLY A 8 43.60 20.91 15.28
C GLY A 8 42.99 19.58 14.83
N SER A 9 42.15 18.98 15.67
CA SER A 9 41.34 17.80 15.33
C SER A 9 40.22 18.21 14.37
N ALA A 10 40.36 17.86 13.09
CA ALA A 10 39.28 17.97 12.12
C ALA A 10 38.27 16.84 12.39
N LEU A 11 37.12 17.18 12.98
CA LEU A 11 35.99 16.29 13.16
C LEU A 11 35.24 16.18 11.83
N THR A 12 35.52 15.15 11.04
CA THR A 12 34.75 14.81 9.84
C THR A 12 33.42 14.18 10.26
N LEU A 13 32.34 14.94 10.15
CA LEU A 13 30.97 14.45 10.31
C LEU A 13 30.59 13.66 9.05
N LEU A 14 30.70 12.33 9.06
CA LEU A 14 30.11 11.48 8.03
C LEU A 14 28.59 11.48 8.23
N THR A 15 27.88 12.28 7.43
CA THR A 15 26.43 12.16 7.30
C THR A 15 26.12 10.90 6.50
N SER A 16 25.64 9.85 7.17
CA SER A 16 25.07 8.67 6.53
C SER A 16 23.87 9.11 5.69
N ILE A 17 24.03 9.14 4.38
CA ILE A 17 22.91 9.27 3.45
C ILE A 17 22.20 7.92 3.52
N ILE A 18 21.12 7.84 4.31
CA ILE A 18 20.22 6.69 4.26
C ILE A 18 19.52 6.81 2.91
N THR A 19 20.01 6.09 1.92
CA THR A 19 19.29 5.88 0.66
C THR A 19 18.08 5.02 1.00
N VAL A 20 16.92 5.64 1.17
CA VAL A 20 15.66 4.90 1.21
C VAL A 20 15.41 4.44 -0.22
N ASN A 21 15.43 3.13 -0.45
CA ASN A 21 15.20 2.57 -1.78
C ASN A 21 13.68 2.44 -1.96
N ALA A 22 13.14 3.07 -3.00
CA ALA A 22 11.79 2.78 -3.44
C ALA A 22 11.71 1.34 -3.95
N VAL A 23 10.63 0.64 -3.62
CA VAL A 23 10.31 -0.70 -4.15
C VAL A 23 9.20 -0.60 -5.18
N SER A 24 9.19 -1.52 -6.14
CA SER A 24 8.13 -1.57 -7.16
C SER A 24 6.91 -2.27 -6.59
N GLY A 25 5.74 -1.69 -6.80
CA GLY A 25 4.46 -2.26 -6.42
C GLY A 25 3.39 -2.00 -7.47
N VAL A 26 2.16 -2.31 -7.08
CA VAL A 26 0.95 -2.06 -7.89
C VAL A 26 -0.07 -1.32 -7.05
N SER A 27 -0.91 -0.52 -7.71
CA SER A 27 -2.05 0.10 -7.05
C SER A 27 -3.36 -0.17 -7.75
N THR A 28 -4.36 -0.49 -6.95
CA THR A 28 -5.77 -0.36 -7.28
C THR A 28 -6.37 0.87 -6.64
N PHE A 29 -7.62 1.18 -6.98
CA PHE A 29 -8.34 2.31 -6.42
C PHE A 29 -9.74 1.95 -5.95
N ASN A 30 -9.99 2.16 -4.66
CA ASN A 30 -11.30 1.93 -4.05
C ASN A 30 -11.69 3.07 -3.09
N ASP A 31 -12.89 2.96 -2.52
CA ASP A 31 -13.27 3.74 -1.34
C ASP A 31 -12.82 2.93 -0.12
N VAL A 32 -11.82 3.43 0.61
CA VAL A 32 -11.16 2.65 1.66
C VAL A 32 -11.95 2.79 2.97
N SER A 33 -12.56 1.69 3.44
CA SER A 33 -13.08 1.56 4.82
C SER A 33 -11.99 1.00 5.75
N ILE A 34 -12.19 1.07 7.08
CA ILE A 34 -11.16 0.64 8.06
C ILE A 34 -11.42 -0.80 8.51
N ASP A 35 -10.45 -1.69 8.29
CA ASP A 35 -10.31 -2.94 9.04
C ASP A 35 -9.19 -2.88 10.11
N CYS A 36 -8.26 -1.91 10.05
CA CYS A 36 -7.20 -1.67 11.05
C CYS A 36 -7.67 -1.14 12.44
N SER A 37 -8.93 -1.39 12.80
CA SER A 37 -9.71 -0.58 13.72
C SER A 37 -9.27 -0.65 15.19
N ASP A 38 -8.73 -1.77 15.66
CA ASP A 38 -8.46 -1.93 17.11
C ASP A 38 -7.24 -1.12 17.59
N HIS A 39 -6.17 -1.03 16.78
CA HIS A 39 -4.96 -0.28 17.16
C HIS A 39 -5.00 1.20 16.73
N LEU A 40 -5.68 1.51 15.62
CA LEU A 40 -5.69 2.86 15.05
C LEU A 40 -6.78 3.77 15.62
N ILE A 41 -7.94 3.24 16.06
CA ILE A 41 -8.97 4.07 16.70
C ILE A 41 -8.42 4.70 17.99
N LEU A 42 -7.57 3.97 18.72
CA LEU A 42 -6.84 4.49 19.89
C LEU A 42 -5.80 5.57 19.53
N ASN A 43 -5.32 5.61 18.29
CA ASN A 43 -4.36 6.59 17.76
C ASN A 43 -5.02 7.72 16.92
N GLY A 44 -6.36 7.84 16.92
CA GLY A 44 -7.07 8.99 16.37
C GLY A 44 -7.23 9.04 14.84
N PHE A 45 -7.28 7.88 14.18
CA PHE A 45 -7.48 7.79 12.74
C PHE A 45 -8.95 7.87 12.33
N SER A 46 -9.24 8.52 11.20
CA SER A 46 -10.60 8.67 10.65
C SER A 46 -10.84 7.64 9.54
N PRO A 47 -12.00 6.94 9.50
CA PRO A 47 -12.40 6.11 8.38
C PRO A 47 -12.79 6.97 7.18
N SER A 48 -11.80 7.55 6.53
CA SER A 48 -11.99 8.44 5.39
C SER A 48 -10.85 8.34 4.40
N ASN A 49 -11.17 8.51 3.13
CA ASN A 49 -10.21 8.59 2.02
C ASN A 49 -9.10 9.65 2.22
N SER A 50 -9.32 10.64 3.09
CA SER A 50 -8.29 11.59 3.53
C SER A 50 -7.88 11.31 4.98
N GLN A 51 -6.57 11.38 5.23
CA GLN A 51 -5.94 11.25 6.55
C GLN A 51 -5.35 12.59 7.03
N GLY A 52 -5.86 13.71 6.49
CA GLY A 52 -5.36 15.06 6.75
C GLY A 52 -4.13 15.41 5.91
N SER A 53 -3.78 16.70 5.83
CA SER A 53 -2.52 17.21 5.26
C SER A 53 -2.11 16.65 3.88
N ASN A 54 -3.06 16.42 2.97
CA ASN A 54 -2.83 15.78 1.66
C ASN A 54 -2.28 14.34 1.73
N ILE A 55 -2.61 13.63 2.80
CA ILE A 55 -2.34 12.21 2.98
C ILE A 55 -3.62 11.44 2.63
N PHE A 56 -3.48 10.45 1.77
CA PHE A 56 -4.58 9.61 1.30
C PHE A 56 -4.62 8.29 2.07
N ALA A 57 -5.81 7.74 2.28
CA ALA A 57 -5.94 6.39 2.81
C ALA A 57 -5.46 5.35 1.79
N ALA A 58 -4.88 4.26 2.28
CA ALA A 58 -4.62 3.07 1.50
C ALA A 58 -4.77 1.80 2.35
N ALA A 59 -5.07 0.69 1.69
CA ALA A 59 -4.94 -0.65 2.23
C ALA A 59 -3.67 -1.31 1.68
N MET A 60 -2.92 -2.04 2.51
CA MET A 60 -1.76 -2.83 2.05
C MET A 60 -2.10 -4.31 2.03
N SER A 61 -1.66 -5.04 1.01
CA SER A 61 -1.81 -6.49 0.99
C SER A 61 -1.10 -7.16 2.16
N ASP A 62 -1.73 -8.16 2.79
CA ASP A 62 -1.13 -9.00 3.83
C ASP A 62 -0.03 -9.93 3.27
N LEU A 63 0.11 -9.99 1.96
CA LEU A 63 1.16 -10.71 1.22
C LEU A 63 2.32 -9.82 0.78
N SER A 64 2.22 -8.51 1.04
CA SER A 64 3.22 -7.52 0.70
C SER A 64 4.54 -7.77 1.45
N PRO A 65 5.70 -7.72 0.79
CA PRO A 65 6.99 -7.66 1.49
C PRO A 65 7.12 -6.50 2.48
N LEU A 66 6.37 -5.40 2.27
CA LEU A 66 6.28 -4.27 3.19
C LEU A 66 5.30 -4.49 4.35
N TRP A 67 4.53 -5.58 4.35
CA TRP A 67 3.64 -5.92 5.47
C TRP A 67 4.48 -6.31 6.69
N VAL A 68 4.22 -5.64 7.82
CA VAL A 68 4.84 -5.94 9.10
C VAL A 68 3.76 -6.46 10.03
N GLY A 69 3.97 -7.67 10.56
CA GLY A 69 3.01 -8.34 11.43
C GLY A 69 2.62 -9.73 10.94
N ALA A 70 1.65 -10.33 11.63
CA ALA A 70 1.06 -11.58 11.17
C ALA A 70 0.19 -11.32 9.93
N ARG A 71 0.04 -12.34 9.10
CA ARG A 71 -0.95 -12.31 8.01
C ARG A 71 -2.35 -12.35 8.60
N CYS A 72 -3.31 -11.81 7.86
CA CYS A 72 -4.71 -11.91 8.26
C CYS A 72 -5.17 -13.37 8.31
N GLU A 73 -5.84 -13.73 9.41
CA GLU A 73 -6.31 -15.07 9.72
C GLU A 73 -7.58 -15.40 8.92
N GLY A 74 -7.39 -16.12 7.82
CA GLY A 74 -8.49 -16.62 7.00
C GLY A 74 -8.10 -17.77 6.10
N SER A 75 -9.10 -18.29 5.37
CA SER A 75 -8.90 -19.27 4.31
C SER A 75 -9.76 -18.92 3.12
N GLN A 76 -9.26 -19.21 1.92
CA GLN A 76 -10.05 -19.06 0.70
C GLN A 76 -11.10 -20.16 0.63
N ASP A 77 -12.36 -19.76 0.48
CA ASP A 77 -13.52 -20.64 0.36
C ASP A 77 -14.33 -20.28 -0.89
N ALA A 78 -14.34 -21.17 -1.87
CA ALA A 78 -15.05 -20.97 -3.14
C ALA A 78 -16.57 -20.87 -2.95
N SER A 79 -17.14 -21.43 -1.87
CA SER A 79 -18.57 -21.33 -1.57
C SER A 79 -19.00 -19.89 -1.24
N LYS A 80 -18.05 -19.03 -0.87
CA LYS A 80 -18.28 -17.60 -0.67
C LYS A 80 -18.25 -16.79 -1.97
N CYS A 81 -17.97 -17.39 -3.13
CA CYS A 81 -17.94 -16.70 -4.41
C CYS A 81 -19.19 -17.02 -5.26
N ASN A 82 -19.68 -16.03 -6.01
CA ASN A 82 -20.82 -16.19 -6.90
C ASN A 82 -20.46 -16.71 -8.30
N GLY A 83 -19.17 -17.01 -8.55
CA GLY A 83 -18.66 -17.42 -9.86
C GLY A 83 -18.60 -16.32 -10.92
N HIS A 84 -18.79 -15.06 -10.53
CA HIS A 84 -18.85 -13.89 -11.40
C HIS A 84 -18.03 -12.71 -10.83
N GLY A 85 -16.93 -12.99 -10.13
CA GLY A 85 -16.04 -11.95 -9.61
C GLY A 85 -16.49 -11.28 -8.32
N SER A 86 -17.50 -11.81 -7.62
CA SER A 86 -18.02 -11.22 -6.37
C SER A 86 -18.27 -12.27 -5.30
N CYS A 87 -18.23 -11.84 -4.05
CA CYS A 87 -18.60 -12.65 -2.90
C CYS A 87 -20.13 -12.67 -2.67
N VAL A 88 -20.65 -13.76 -2.12
CA VAL A 88 -22.04 -13.90 -1.63
C VAL A 88 -22.14 -13.56 -0.14
N ASP A 89 -21.08 -13.82 0.62
CA ASP A 89 -20.85 -13.39 1.99
C ASP A 89 -19.42 -12.88 2.06
N CYS A 90 -19.29 -11.56 2.18
CA CYS A 90 -18.02 -10.85 2.12
C CYS A 90 -17.43 -10.63 3.52
N THR A 91 -17.85 -11.41 4.52
CA THR A 91 -17.25 -11.33 5.86
C THR A 91 -15.75 -11.62 5.78
N GLY A 92 -14.96 -10.62 6.17
CA GLY A 92 -13.51 -10.63 6.12
C GLY A 92 -12.85 -11.44 7.24
N PRO A 93 -11.57 -11.83 7.03
CA PRO A 93 -10.74 -12.41 8.08
C PRO A 93 -10.45 -11.39 9.17
N ALA A 94 -10.07 -11.87 10.36
CA ALA A 94 -9.42 -11.01 11.33
C ALA A 94 -7.98 -10.76 10.87
N CYS A 95 -7.47 -9.54 11.05
CA CYS A 95 -6.07 -9.22 10.86
C CYS A 95 -5.45 -8.95 12.23
N PRO A 96 -5.07 -9.99 12.99
CA PRO A 96 -4.38 -9.78 14.25
C PRO A 96 -2.95 -9.28 13.94
N ASP A 97 -2.49 -8.29 14.73
CA ASP A 97 -1.13 -7.76 14.67
C ASP A 97 -0.77 -6.97 13.40
N GLU A 98 -1.61 -6.00 13.00
CA GLU A 98 -1.36 -5.14 11.84
C GLU A 98 -0.39 -3.98 12.16
N GLU A 99 0.88 -4.30 12.40
CA GLU A 99 1.90 -3.30 12.77
C GLU A 99 2.19 -2.29 11.65
N VAL A 100 1.80 -2.59 10.41
CA VAL A 100 1.91 -1.66 9.28
C VAL A 100 0.87 -0.52 9.34
N CYS A 101 -0.23 -0.70 10.07
CA CYS A 101 -1.28 0.30 10.16
C CYS A 101 -0.72 1.61 10.77
N GLY A 102 -1.08 2.74 10.18
CA GLY A 102 -0.63 4.06 10.59
C GLY A 102 0.69 4.52 9.99
N THR A 103 1.42 3.64 9.31
CA THR A 103 2.64 4.00 8.57
C THR A 103 2.32 4.76 7.28
N CYS A 104 3.25 5.60 6.84
CA CYS A 104 3.10 6.37 5.61
C CYS A 104 4.11 5.97 4.54
N PHE A 105 3.67 6.08 3.29
CA PHE A 105 4.50 5.83 2.12
C PHE A 105 4.34 6.96 1.11
N ASN A 106 5.45 7.36 0.49
CA ASN A 106 5.43 8.11 -0.76
C ASN A 106 5.15 7.13 -1.89
N VAL A 107 4.19 7.48 -2.76
CA VAL A 107 3.78 6.67 -3.90
C VAL A 107 3.89 7.49 -5.17
N LYS A 108 4.47 6.89 -6.21
CA LYS A 108 4.62 7.51 -7.52
C LYS A 108 4.22 6.54 -8.62
N CYS A 109 3.41 7.02 -9.58
CA CYS A 109 3.10 6.26 -10.79
C CYS A 109 4.33 6.09 -11.68
N THR A 110 4.59 4.87 -12.13
CA THR A 110 5.64 4.54 -13.10
C THR A 110 5.10 3.92 -14.40
N GLY A 111 3.86 3.43 -14.41
CA GLY A 111 3.20 2.95 -15.62
C GLY A 111 1.74 2.54 -15.43
N SER A 112 1.09 2.15 -16.52
CA SER A 112 -0.20 1.44 -16.48
C SER A 112 0.08 -0.04 -16.23
N LEU A 113 -0.62 -0.63 -15.26
CA LEU A 113 -0.60 -2.08 -15.02
C LEU A 113 -1.38 -2.82 -16.12
N ASP A 114 -2.48 -2.21 -16.56
CA ASP A 114 -3.44 -2.80 -17.50
C ASP A 114 -3.00 -2.66 -18.97
N GLY A 115 -1.76 -2.21 -19.21
CA GLY A 115 -1.19 -2.05 -20.55
C GLY A 115 -1.80 -0.91 -21.37
N GLU A 116 -2.40 0.09 -20.71
CA GLU A 116 -3.01 1.22 -21.41
C GLU A 116 -1.96 2.02 -22.18
N THR A 117 -2.32 2.36 -23.43
CA THR A 117 -1.46 3.18 -24.32
C THR A 117 -1.90 4.65 -24.38
N SER A 118 -3.04 4.98 -23.77
CA SER A 118 -3.58 6.34 -23.67
C SER A 118 -3.62 6.77 -22.21
N GLY A 119 -3.17 8.00 -21.94
CA GLY A 119 -2.95 8.51 -20.58
C GLY A 119 -1.47 8.50 -20.22
N SER A 120 -1.15 9.01 -19.03
CA SER A 120 0.21 9.03 -18.51
C SER A 120 0.20 9.21 -16.99
N CYS A 121 1.28 8.73 -16.36
CA CYS A 121 1.64 9.18 -15.03
C CYS A 121 1.86 10.69 -15.02
N THR A 122 1.44 11.36 -13.95
CA THR A 122 1.64 12.81 -13.78
C THR A 122 3.08 13.17 -13.40
N GLY A 123 3.82 12.20 -12.85
CA GLY A 123 5.13 12.41 -12.24
C GLY A 123 5.09 12.90 -10.79
N ASN A 124 3.89 13.16 -10.25
CA ASN A 124 3.72 13.57 -8.85
C ASN A 124 4.01 12.40 -7.91
N VAL A 125 4.45 12.75 -6.71
CA VAL A 125 4.52 11.86 -5.55
C VAL A 125 3.37 12.23 -4.64
N ILE A 126 2.53 11.25 -4.30
CA ILE A 126 1.51 11.41 -3.25
C ILE A 126 2.02 10.76 -1.97
N LYS A 127 1.45 11.15 -0.83
CA LYS A 127 1.64 10.43 0.43
C LYS A 127 0.37 9.63 0.74
N VAL A 128 0.53 8.35 1.00
CA VAL A 128 -0.53 7.49 1.51
C VAL A 128 -0.23 7.07 2.94
N LYS A 129 -1.27 6.74 3.69
CA LYS A 129 -1.19 6.18 5.03
C LYS A 129 -1.99 4.89 5.06
N ILE A 130 -1.36 3.83 5.54
CA ILE A 130 -2.03 2.54 5.66
C ILE A 130 -3.02 2.62 6.80
N ILE A 131 -4.31 2.45 6.49
CA ILE A 131 -5.39 2.46 7.49
C ILE A 131 -6.29 1.23 7.39
N ASP A 132 -5.96 0.35 6.46
CA ASP A 132 -6.71 -0.84 6.15
C ASP A 132 -5.77 -1.94 5.69
N ALA A 133 -6.22 -3.18 5.78
CA ALA A 133 -5.52 -4.34 5.23
C ALA A 133 -6.22 -4.77 3.94
N CYS A 134 -5.49 -5.38 3.02
CA CYS A 134 -6.08 -6.02 1.85
C CYS A 134 -5.78 -7.52 1.88
N PRO A 135 -6.57 -8.32 2.61
CA PRO A 135 -6.21 -9.70 2.89
C PRO A 135 -6.42 -10.60 1.67
N ALA A 136 -5.44 -11.44 1.34
CA ALA A 136 -5.55 -12.48 0.32
C ALA A 136 -6.57 -13.60 0.67
N THR A 137 -7.12 -13.54 1.87
CA THR A 137 -8.13 -14.49 2.36
C THR A 137 -9.49 -13.83 2.54
N HIS A 138 -9.62 -12.56 2.15
CA HIS A 138 -10.90 -11.86 2.15
C HIS A 138 -11.71 -12.24 0.89
N PRO A 139 -12.99 -12.68 0.99
CA PRO A 139 -13.78 -13.08 -0.17
C PRO A 139 -13.94 -11.98 -1.23
N ALA A 140 -14.03 -10.73 -0.80
CA ALA A 140 -14.04 -9.59 -1.73
C ALA A 140 -12.75 -9.44 -2.56
N ASN A 141 -11.67 -10.14 -2.23
CA ASN A 141 -10.40 -10.13 -2.93
C ASN A 141 -10.26 -11.38 -3.79
N TYR A 142 -10.14 -12.57 -3.18
CA TYR A 142 -9.94 -13.81 -3.94
C TYR A 142 -11.12 -14.15 -4.87
N CYS A 143 -12.37 -13.75 -4.59
CA CYS A 143 -13.46 -14.03 -5.52
C CYS A 143 -13.35 -13.25 -6.84
N LYS A 144 -12.52 -12.20 -6.91
CA LYS A 144 -12.28 -11.41 -8.12
C LYS A 144 -11.34 -12.10 -9.11
N ILE A 145 -10.57 -13.10 -8.68
CA ILE A 145 -9.55 -13.74 -9.54
C ILE A 145 -10.12 -14.88 -10.39
N PRO A 146 -9.48 -15.27 -11.51
CA PRO A 146 -9.98 -16.31 -12.42
C PRO A 146 -10.24 -17.66 -11.78
N GLN A 147 -9.46 -18.02 -10.75
CA GLN A 147 -9.62 -19.27 -10.00
C GLN A 147 -11.02 -19.42 -9.39
N PHE A 148 -11.70 -18.31 -9.09
CA PHE A 148 -13.01 -18.26 -8.45
C PHE A 148 -14.11 -17.69 -9.37
N GLY A 149 -13.86 -17.63 -10.68
CA GLY A 149 -14.82 -17.15 -11.68
C GLY A 149 -14.82 -15.63 -11.89
N GLY A 150 -13.85 -14.91 -11.33
CA GLY A 150 -13.63 -13.50 -11.63
C GLY A 150 -12.73 -13.28 -12.84
N THR A 151 -12.35 -12.02 -13.07
CA THR A 151 -11.56 -11.60 -14.24
C THR A 151 -10.35 -10.74 -13.88
N ILE A 152 -10.14 -10.45 -12.60
CA ILE A 152 -9.08 -9.56 -12.10
C ILE A 152 -7.81 -10.37 -11.84
N ALA A 153 -6.65 -9.88 -12.27
CA ALA A 153 -5.42 -10.61 -12.02
C ALA A 153 -5.10 -10.67 -10.51
N PRO A 154 -4.41 -11.72 -10.00
CA PRO A 154 -4.13 -11.84 -8.58
C PRO A 154 -3.36 -10.66 -7.96
N ASP A 155 -2.47 -10.04 -8.72
CA ASP A 155 -1.70 -8.85 -8.32
C ASP A 155 -2.57 -7.60 -8.18
N GLU A 156 -3.69 -7.53 -8.90
CA GLU A 156 -4.71 -6.48 -8.76
C GLU A 156 -5.74 -6.79 -7.65
N ALA A 157 -5.72 -7.99 -7.09
CA ALA A 157 -6.68 -8.43 -6.07
C ALA A 157 -6.05 -8.64 -4.70
N CYS A 158 -4.82 -8.17 -4.47
CA CYS A 158 -4.04 -8.40 -3.24
C CYS A 158 -3.72 -9.88 -2.96
N GLU A 159 -3.84 -10.75 -3.96
CA GLU A 159 -3.65 -12.20 -3.88
C GLU A 159 -2.25 -12.65 -4.32
N ALA A 160 -1.48 -11.77 -4.96
CA ALA A 160 -0.15 -12.10 -5.44
C ALA A 160 0.89 -12.04 -4.30
N SER A 161 1.48 -13.20 -3.99
CA SER A 161 2.56 -13.31 -3.01
C SER A 161 3.81 -12.55 -3.47
N GLY A 162 4.39 -11.73 -2.58
CA GLY A 162 5.61 -10.99 -2.85
C GLY A 162 5.42 -9.73 -3.70
N VAL A 163 4.17 -9.29 -3.90
CA VAL A 163 3.84 -8.04 -4.59
C VAL A 163 3.44 -6.99 -3.55
N ASP A 164 4.09 -5.83 -3.60
CA ASP A 164 3.70 -4.67 -2.80
C ASP A 164 2.44 -4.03 -3.40
N ALA A 165 1.26 -4.59 -3.09
CA ALA A 165 -0.03 -4.11 -3.56
C ALA A 165 -0.66 -3.11 -2.59
N LEU A 166 -1.06 -1.95 -3.11
CA LEU A 166 -1.78 -0.90 -2.38
C LEU A 166 -3.17 -0.66 -2.99
N ASP A 167 -4.22 -0.79 -2.20
CA ASP A 167 -5.54 -0.30 -2.58
C ASP A 167 -5.68 1.15 -2.12
N ILE A 168 -5.52 2.11 -3.02
CA ILE A 168 -5.40 3.54 -2.69
C ILE A 168 -6.75 4.23 -2.83
N ALA A 169 -7.07 5.14 -1.91
CA ALA A 169 -8.27 5.96 -2.00
C ALA A 169 -8.44 6.58 -3.40
N THR A 170 -9.60 6.36 -4.02
CA THR A 170 -9.95 6.86 -5.37
C THR A 170 -9.70 8.35 -5.57
N THR A 171 -9.82 9.15 -4.51
CA THR A 171 -9.55 10.60 -4.54
C THR A 171 -8.10 10.95 -4.89
N ALA A 172 -7.15 10.04 -4.70
CA ALA A 172 -5.74 10.25 -5.03
C ALA A 172 -5.42 10.02 -6.51
N ARG A 173 -6.29 9.29 -7.23
CA ARG A 173 -6.01 8.76 -8.57
C ARG A 173 -5.56 9.84 -9.56
N GLY A 174 -6.34 10.91 -9.66
CA GLY A 174 -6.08 12.00 -10.60
C GLY A 174 -4.79 12.78 -10.31
N LEU A 175 -4.21 12.62 -9.11
CA LEU A 175 -2.91 13.18 -8.78
C LEU A 175 -1.76 12.30 -9.26
N LEU A 176 -1.94 10.98 -9.34
CA LEU A 176 -0.94 10.03 -9.78
C LEU A 176 -0.91 9.85 -11.30
N SER A 177 -2.09 9.78 -11.93
CA SER A 177 -2.18 9.39 -13.33
C SER A 177 -3.49 9.83 -14.00
N SER A 178 -3.46 9.86 -15.34
CA SER A 178 -4.66 9.95 -16.19
C SER A 178 -5.10 8.60 -16.78
N PHE A 179 -4.35 7.52 -16.52
CA PHE A 179 -4.74 6.15 -16.84
C PHE A 179 -6.08 5.78 -16.19
N GLN A 180 -6.91 5.02 -16.92
CA GLN A 180 -8.25 4.58 -16.50
C GLN A 180 -8.24 3.23 -15.78
N GLY A 181 -7.11 2.55 -15.75
CA GLY A 181 -6.84 1.30 -15.06
C GLY A 181 -5.97 1.42 -13.82
N ASN A 182 -5.45 0.28 -13.38
CA ASN A 182 -4.53 0.14 -12.27
C ASN A 182 -3.10 0.58 -12.67
N LEU A 183 -2.27 0.91 -11.68
CA LEU A 183 -0.95 1.49 -11.93
C LEU A 183 0.16 0.57 -11.44
N ILE A 184 1.28 0.62 -12.16
CA ILE A 184 2.59 0.25 -11.61
C ILE A 184 3.10 1.47 -10.83
N ILE A 185 3.57 1.24 -9.62
CA ILE A 185 3.99 2.31 -8.70
C ILE A 185 5.35 2.05 -8.07
N ASP A 186 6.05 3.12 -7.72
CA ASP A 186 7.16 3.11 -6.78
C ASP A 186 6.61 3.44 -5.38
N ILE A 187 7.05 2.69 -4.37
CA ILE A 187 6.66 2.84 -2.96
C ILE A 187 7.89 3.09 -2.11
N GLU A 188 7.88 4.15 -1.32
CA GLU A 188 8.99 4.54 -0.45
C GLU A 188 8.46 4.86 0.96
N SER A 189 8.98 4.20 2.00
CA SER A 189 8.61 4.52 3.38
C SER A 189 8.93 5.98 3.73
N THR A 190 8.00 6.64 4.40
CA THR A 190 8.17 8.04 4.80
C THR A 190 7.51 8.31 6.15
N SER A 191 7.85 9.43 6.77
CA SER A 191 7.12 9.87 7.96
C SER A 191 5.72 10.36 7.57
N CYS A 192 4.74 10.02 8.40
CA CYS A 192 3.54 10.83 8.51
C CYS A 192 3.92 12.17 9.16
#